data_AF-A0A1Y3TZ01-F1
#
_entry.id   AF-A0A1Y3TZ01-F1
#
_cell.length_a   1.000
_cell.length_b   1.000
_cell.length_c   1.000
_cell.angle_alpha   90.00
_cell.angle_beta   90.00
_cell.angle_gamma   90.00
#
_symmetry.space_group_name_H-M   'P 1'
#
loop_
_entity.id
_entity.type
_entity.pdbx_description
1 polymer ?
#
loop_
_entity_poly.entity_id
_entity_poly.type
_entity_poly.pdbx_seq_one_letter_code
_entity_poly.pdbx_strand_id
1 'polypeptide(L)' 'MSCPNVTECACPKTTCPNHGKCCDCVKKHRDTDSLPFCLFPDNGGDKSNYNHYIVLKKRFEKEA' A
#
# COMPACT_ATOMS: atom_id res chain seq x y z
N MET A 1 -18.02 6.27 -11.70
CA MET A 1 -17.48 7.27 -10.76
C MET A 1 -16.05 7.59 -11.19
N SER A 2 -15.73 8.88 -11.41
CA SER A 2 -14.35 9.29 -11.68
C SER A 2 -13.56 9.22 -10.38
N CYS A 3 -12.47 8.47 -10.37
CA CYS A 3 -11.61 8.32 -9.21
C CYS A 3 -10.67 9.53 -9.14
N PRO A 4 -10.75 10.38 -8.12
CA PRO A 4 -9.86 11.52 -8.02
C PRO A 4 -8.43 11.00 -7.87
N ASN A 5 -7.57 11.37 -8.82
CA ASN A 5 -6.14 11.25 -8.67
C ASN A 5 -5.73 12.16 -7.50
N VAL A 6 -4.85 11.67 -6.63
CA VAL A 6 -4.35 12.46 -5.51
C VAL A 6 -3.13 13.25 -5.99
N THR A 7 -3.11 14.55 -5.73
CA THR A 7 -1.98 15.43 -6.05
C THR A 7 -0.74 15.06 -5.24
N GLU A 8 -0.92 14.59 -4.00
CA GLU A 8 0.17 14.13 -3.13
C GLU A 8 0.09 12.62 -2.92
N CYS A 9 1.00 11.88 -3.58
CA CYS A 9 1.11 10.44 -3.41
C CYS A 9 2.24 10.10 -2.45
N ALA A 10 1.90 9.50 -1.30
CA ALA A 10 2.85 9.09 -0.27
C ALA A 10 3.77 7.92 -0.69
N CYS A 11 3.55 7.30 -1.85
CA CYS A 11 4.38 6.19 -2.31
C CYS A 11 5.82 6.68 -2.58
N PRO A 12 6.85 6.09 -1.94
CA PRO A 12 8.23 6.53 -2.12
C PRO A 12 8.78 6.22 -3.52
N LYS A 13 8.14 5.32 -4.28
CA LYS A 13 8.54 4.97 -5.64
C LYS A 13 8.02 6.00 -6.66
N THR A 14 8.67 7.16 -6.71
CA THR A 14 8.33 8.28 -7.60
C THR A 14 8.47 7.95 -9.09
N THR A 15 9.27 6.93 -9.45
CA THR A 15 9.43 6.46 -10.84
C THR A 15 8.30 5.54 -11.32
N CYS A 16 7.30 5.25 -10.50
CA CYS A 16 6.18 4.38 -10.87
C CYS A 16 5.22 5.09 -11.86
N PRO A 17 4.81 4.46 -12.97
CA PRO A 17 3.87 5.07 -13.93
C PRO A 17 2.46 5.32 -13.37
N ASN A 18 2.14 4.68 -12.22
CA ASN A 18 0.87 4.83 -11.50
C ASN A 18 0.99 5.78 -10.29
N HIS A 19 2.14 6.43 -10.08
CA HIS A 19 2.31 7.41 -9.00
C HIS A 19 1.32 8.57 -9.18
N GLY A 20 0.60 8.95 -8.11
CA GLY A 20 -0.51 9.92 -8.16
C GLY A 20 -1.83 9.38 -8.76
N LYS A 21 -1.81 8.26 -9.49
CA LYS A 21 -2.99 7.67 -10.13
C LYS A 21 -3.67 6.67 -9.21
N CYS A 22 -4.51 7.14 -8.29
CA CYS A 22 -5.09 6.34 -7.20
C CYS A 22 -5.72 5.02 -7.68
N CYS A 23 -6.60 5.08 -8.68
CA CYS A 23 -7.29 3.88 -9.14
C CYS A 23 -6.38 2.89 -9.90
N ASP A 24 -5.42 3.38 -10.68
CA ASP A 24 -4.47 2.49 -11.37
C ASP A 24 -3.45 1.89 -10.37
N CYS A 25 -3.13 2.63 -9.31
CA CYS A 25 -2.33 2.14 -8.19
C CYS A 25 -3.07 0.99 -7.47
N VAL A 26 -4.31 1.21 -7.06
CA VAL A 26 -5.12 0.19 -6.36
C VAL A 26 -5.34 -1.04 -7.23
N LYS A 27 -5.71 -0.88 -8.51
CA LYS A 27 -5.87 -2.02 -9.45
C LYS A 27 -4.60 -2.85 -9.54
N LYS A 28 -3.46 -2.19 -9.80
CA LYS A 28 -2.17 -2.87 -9.89
C LYS A 28 -1.83 -3.66 -8.62
N HIS A 29 -2.03 -3.04 -7.46
CA HIS A 29 -1.64 -3.63 -6.19
C HIS A 29 -2.60 -4.76 -5.77
N ARG A 30 -3.91 -4.60 -6.02
CA ARG A 30 -4.94 -5.62 -5.78
C ARG A 30 -4.62 -6.97 -6.42
N ASP A 31 -4.08 -6.95 -7.64
CA ASP A 31 -3.81 -8.16 -8.42
C ASP A 31 -2.39 -8.71 -8.17
N THR A 32 -1.68 -8.20 -7.16
CA THR A 32 -0.32 -8.62 -6.80
C THR A 32 -0.22 -8.94 -5.31
N ASP A 33 0.85 -9.62 -4.89
CA ASP A 33 1.21 -9.71 -3.47
C ASP A 33 1.85 -8.40 -2.97
N SER A 34 1.14 -7.28 -3.14
CA SER A 34 1.58 -6.03 -2.55
C SER A 34 0.47 -5.03 -2.30
N LEU A 35 0.50 -4.36 -1.14
CA LEU A 35 -0.45 -3.29 -0.82
C LEU A 35 0.05 -1.91 -1.29
N PRO A 36 -0.86 -0.99 -1.66
CA PRO A 36 -0.53 0.42 -1.84
C PRO A 36 0.10 1.00 -0.57
N PHE A 37 1.14 1.84 -0.73
CA PHE A 37 1.83 2.45 0.41
C PHE A 37 0.90 3.27 1.31
N CYS A 38 -0.10 3.95 0.75
CA CYS A 38 -1.09 4.70 1.53
C CYS A 38 -1.98 3.83 2.43
N LEU A 39 -2.04 2.52 2.20
CA LEU A 39 -2.77 1.56 3.05
C LEU A 39 -1.84 0.80 4.00
N PHE A 40 -0.54 0.77 3.73
CA PHE A 40 0.46 0.10 4.56
C PHE A 40 1.79 0.88 4.58
N PRO A 41 1.85 2.04 5.27
CA PRO A 41 3.00 2.94 5.26
C PRO A 41 4.17 2.48 6.16
N ASP A 42 3.89 1.70 7.20
CA ASP A 42 4.84 1.15 8.18
C ASP A 42 5.40 -0.22 7.78
N ASN A 43 5.49 -0.47 6.47
CA ASN A 43 5.81 -1.78 5.90
C ASN A 43 7.29 -2.16 5.93
N GLY A 44 8.19 -1.26 6.34
CA GLY A 44 9.64 -1.53 6.42
C GLY A 44 10.31 -1.89 5.08
N GLY A 45 9.67 -1.57 3.95
CA GLY A 45 10.11 -1.95 2.60
C GLY A 45 9.48 -3.24 2.07
N ASP A 46 8.84 -4.05 2.93
CA ASP A 46 8.11 -5.26 2.53
C ASP A 46 6.61 -4.99 2.45
N LYS A 47 6.14 -4.80 1.22
CA LYS A 47 4.75 -4.49 0.92
C LYS A 47 3.83 -5.71 0.79
N SER A 48 4.33 -6.94 1.04
CA SER A 48 3.56 -8.19 0.87
C SER A 48 2.33 -8.26 1.76
N ASN A 49 1.33 -9.05 1.34
CA ASN A 49 0.16 -9.31 2.18
C ASN A 49 0.54 -10.06 3.46
N TYR A 50 1.56 -10.92 3.40
CA TYR A 50 2.08 -11.62 4.56
C TYR A 50 2.67 -10.66 5.59
N ASN A 51 3.54 -9.73 5.19
CA ASN A 51 4.08 -8.74 6.13
C ASN A 51 2.98 -7.87 6.73
N HIS A 52 1.99 -7.47 5.92
CA HIS A 52 0.83 -6.75 6.44
C HIS A 52 0.08 -7.53 7.51
N TYR A 53 -0.18 -8.82 7.26
CA TYR A 53 -0.78 -9.71 8.26
C TYR A 53 0.05 -9.76 9.55
N ILE A 54 1.38 -9.91 9.47
CA ILE A 54 2.24 -9.95 10.66
C ILE A 54 2.19 -8.64 11.45
N VAL A 55 2.21 -7.49 10.77
CA VAL A 55 2.09 -6.17 11.43
C VAL A 55 0.74 -6.02 12.12
N LEU A 56 -0.36 -6.37 11.44
CA LEU A 56 -1.70 -6.33 12.04
C LEU A 56 -1.82 -7.30 13.21
N LYS A 57 -1.29 -8.53 13.07
CA LYS A 57 -1.27 -9.53 14.13
C LYS A 57 -0.58 -8.99 15.38
N LYS A 58 0.64 -8.46 15.25
CA LYS A 58 1.36 -7.83 16.37
C LYS A 58 0.57 -6.70 17.03
N ARG A 59 -0.08 -5.85 16.22
CA ARG A 59 -0.88 -4.71 16.70
C ARG A 59 -2.10 -5.14 17.51
N PHE A 60 -2.83 -6.15 17.03
CA PHE A 60 -4.14 -6.50 17.59
C PHE A 60 -4.11 -7.68 18.55
N GLU A 61 -3.21 -8.64 18.34
CA GLU A 61 -3.12 -9.82 19.19
C GLU A 61 -2.17 -9.64 20.37
N LYS A 62 -1.44 -8.50 20.46
CA LYS A 62 -0.42 -8.22 21.49
C LYS A 62 0.31 -9.50 21.87
N GLU A 63 1.28 -9.91 21.06
CA GLU A 63 2.31 -10.81 21.59
C GLU A 63 2.95 -10.08 22.79
N ALA A 64 2.55 -10.52 23.99
CA ALA A 64 3.08 -10.09 25.27
C ALA A 64 4.52 -10.58 25.45
#